data_AF-A0A370WU45-F1
#
_entry.id   AF-A0A370WU45-F1
#
_cell.length_a   1.000
_cell.length_b   1.000
_cell.length_c   1.000
_cell.angle_alpha   90.00
_cell.angle_beta   90.00
_cell.angle_gamma   90.00
#
_symmetry.space_group_name_H-M   'P 1'
#
loop_
_entity.id
_entity.type
_entity.pdbx_description
1 polymer ?
#
loop_
_entity_poly.entity_id
_entity_poly.type
_entity_poly.pdbx_seq_one_letter_code
_entity_poly.pdbx_strand_id
1 'polypeptide(L)'
;MTSTLHDVLNPKTYALSQDHFDDLCVICDKLLLMAQLAGTAPTVDEDSAMLLIRRVLLGQLFGEMSFQLRGVLEEVCRSKRGADVSSKH
;
A
#
# COMPACT_ATOMS: atom_id res chain seq x y z
N MET A 1 27.17 4.61 10.68
CA MET A 1 26.34 3.52 11.21
C MET A 1 25.82 2.74 10.02
N THR A 2 26.30 1.51 9.82
CA THR A 2 25.94 0.67 8.67
C THR A 2 24.73 -0.17 9.04
N SER A 3 23.54 0.36 8.76
CA SER A 3 22.30 -0.42 8.84
C SER A 3 22.36 -1.50 7.76
N THR A 4 22.32 -2.76 8.17
CA THR A 4 22.25 -3.89 7.23
C THR A 4 20.78 -4.11 6.84
N LEU A 5 20.54 -4.58 5.62
CA LEU A 5 19.18 -4.88 5.12
C LEU A 5 18.39 -5.82 6.08
N HIS A 6 19.09 -6.61 6.89
CA HIS A 6 18.53 -7.47 7.92
C HIS A 6 17.93 -6.72 9.12
N ASP A 7 18.48 -5.55 9.50
CA ASP A 7 17.89 -4.70 10.55
C ASP A 7 16.62 -4.01 10.08
N VAL A 8 16.54 -3.74 8.77
CA VAL A 8 15.34 -3.18 8.13
C VAL A 8 14.21 -4.20 8.19
N LEU A 9 14.47 -5.50 8.06
CA LEU A 9 13.43 -6.54 7.99
C LEU A 9 13.09 -7.22 9.33
N ASN A 10 13.67 -6.79 10.46
CA ASN A 10 13.39 -7.41 11.76
C ASN A 10 12.06 -6.86 12.32
N PRO A 11 11.01 -7.69 12.47
CA PRO A 11 9.69 -7.25 12.93
C PRO A 11 9.70 -6.58 14.32
N LYS A 12 10.75 -6.82 15.13
CA LYS A 12 10.93 -6.18 16.45
C LYS A 12 11.55 -4.78 16.39
N THR A 13 12.16 -4.38 15.26
CA THR A 13 12.82 -3.07 15.08
C THR A 13 12.03 -2.12 14.17
N TYR A 14 10.95 -2.59 13.53
CA TYR A 14 10.00 -1.74 12.80
C TYR A 14 9.16 -0.87 13.76
N ALA A 15 9.78 0.09 14.42
CA ALA A 15 9.06 1.23 14.93
C ALA A 15 8.88 2.22 13.77
N LEU A 16 7.90 1.96 12.90
CA LEU A 16 7.34 3.04 12.09
C LEU A 16 6.92 4.14 13.08
N SER A 17 7.48 5.34 12.94
CA SER A 17 6.93 6.50 13.65
C SER A 17 5.48 6.68 13.23
N GLN A 18 4.66 7.26 14.11
CA GLN A 18 3.26 7.51 13.81
C GLN A 18 3.11 8.30 12.49
N ASP A 19 3.95 9.31 12.29
CA ASP A 19 3.97 10.13 11.07
C ASP A 19 4.22 9.29 9.81
N HIS A 20 5.21 8.38 9.83
CA HIS A 20 5.47 7.50 8.68
C HIS A 20 4.35 6.48 8.43
N PHE A 21 3.69 6.02 9.49
CA PHE A 21 2.53 5.13 9.37
C PHE A 21 1.35 5.87 8.73
N ASP A 22 1.09 7.10 9.15
CA ASP A 22 0.02 7.94 8.60
C ASP A 22 0.28 8.30 7.13
N ASP A 23 1.54 8.61 6.78
CA ASP A 23 1.95 8.83 5.38
C ASP A 23 1.70 7.60 4.50
N LEU A 24 2.00 6.39 4.99
CA LEU A 24 1.73 5.15 4.26
C LEU A 24 0.23 4.89 4.11
N CYS A 25 -0.60 5.26 5.08
CA CYS A 25 -2.05 5.21 4.94
C CYS A 25 -2.54 6.14 3.81
N VAL A 26 -2.02 7.37 3.76
CA VAL A 26 -2.33 8.33 2.69
C VAL A 26 -1.88 7.80 1.32
N ILE A 27 -0.69 7.17 1.24
CA ILE A 27 -0.20 6.54 0.00
C ILE A 27 -1.12 5.40 -0.42
N CYS A 28 -1.55 4.55 0.52
CA CYS A 28 -2.49 3.46 0.27
C CYS A 28 -3.81 3.96 -0.35
N ASP A 29 -4.36 5.06 0.19
CA ASP A 29 -5.60 5.65 -0.31
C ASP A 29 -5.43 6.31 -1.69
N LYS A 30 -4.30 6.98 -1.93
CA LYS A 30 -3.97 7.54 -3.25
C LYS A 30 -3.82 6.46 -4.31
N LEU A 31 -3.20 5.33 -3.99
CA LEU A 31 -3.10 4.18 -4.90
C LEU A 31 -4.49 3.65 -5.27
N LEU A 32 -5.39 3.49 -4.29
CA LEU A 32 -6.76 3.06 -4.56
C LEU A 32 -7.51 4.05 -5.45
N LEU A 33 -7.37 5.36 -5.18
CA LEU A 33 -7.98 6.41 -6.00
C LEU A 33 -7.47 6.36 -7.45
N MET A 34 -6.16 6.22 -7.64
CA MET A 34 -5.58 6.10 -8.98
C MET A 34 -6.08 4.84 -9.71
N ALA A 35 -6.28 3.73 -9.00
CA ALA A 35 -6.88 2.52 -9.56
C ALA A 35 -8.31 2.76 -10.08
N GLN A 36 -9.14 3.43 -9.29
CA GLN A 36 -10.53 3.77 -9.64
C GLN A 36 -10.59 4.74 -10.82
N LEU A 37 -9.73 5.76 -10.83
CA LEU A 37 -9.65 6.73 -11.92
C LEU A 37 -9.17 6.08 -13.22
N ALA A 38 -8.32 5.06 -13.15
CA ALA A 38 -7.86 4.34 -14.33
C ALA A 38 -8.96 3.43 -14.95
N GLY A 39 -9.91 2.92 -14.16
CA GLY A 39 -10.97 2.01 -14.62
C GLY A 39 -12.18 2.67 -15.31
N THR A 40 -12.30 4.00 -15.30
CA THR A 40 -13.47 4.72 -15.87
C THR A 40 -13.20 5.15 -17.32
N ALA A 41 -13.26 4.21 -18.25
CA ALA A 41 -13.17 4.55 -19.67
C ALA A 41 -14.51 5.09 -20.20
N PRO A 42 -14.51 6.23 -20.92
CA PRO A 42 -15.64 6.56 -21.80
C PRO A 42 -15.64 5.61 -23.01
N THR A 43 -16.78 5.51 -23.68
CA THR A 43 -16.98 4.72 -24.92
C THR A 43 -16.02 5.17 -26.01
N VAL A 44 -15.26 4.25 -26.62
CA VAL A 44 -14.32 4.65 -27.69
C VAL A 44 -14.06 3.59 -28.77
N ASP A 45 -13.63 4.09 -29.93
CA ASP A 45 -13.22 3.43 -31.18
C ASP A 45 -11.91 2.60 -31.09
N GLU A 46 -11.52 1.95 -32.20
CA GLU A 46 -10.41 0.98 -32.26
C GLU A 46 -9.04 1.55 -31.83
N ASP A 47 -8.68 2.78 -32.20
CA ASP A 47 -7.39 3.39 -31.81
C ASP A 47 -7.31 3.65 -30.30
N SER A 48 -8.48 3.90 -29.71
CA SER A 48 -8.61 4.14 -28.28
C SER A 48 -8.60 2.85 -27.46
N ALA A 49 -8.79 1.68 -28.08
CA ALA A 49 -8.73 0.39 -27.41
C ALA A 49 -7.33 0.07 -26.85
N MET A 50 -6.26 0.43 -27.56
CA MET A 50 -4.90 0.22 -27.05
C MET A 50 -4.58 1.10 -25.84
N LEU A 51 -5.05 2.35 -25.84
CA LEU A 51 -4.92 3.27 -24.71
C LEU A 51 -5.77 2.80 -23.52
N LEU A 52 -6.96 2.25 -23.80
CA LEU A 52 -7.86 1.67 -22.82
C LEU A 52 -7.23 0.45 -22.12
N ILE A 53 -6.60 -0.46 -22.86
CA ILE A 53 -5.87 -1.61 -22.29
C ILE A 53 -4.76 -1.13 -21.36
N ARG A 54 -3.93 -0.17 -21.79
CA ARG A 54 -2.84 0.37 -20.95
C ARG A 54 -3.37 1.04 -19.68
N ARG A 55 -4.47 1.79 -19.80
CA ARG A 55 -5.12 2.44 -18.66
C ARG A 55 -5.68 1.42 -17.67
N VAL A 56 -6.32 0.35 -18.14
CA VAL A 56 -6.81 -0.74 -17.30
C VAL A 56 -5.66 -1.43 -16.55
N LEU A 57 -4.56 -1.74 -17.24
CA LEU A 57 -3.38 -2.35 -16.63
C LEU A 57 -2.74 -1.45 -15.56
N LEU A 58 -2.68 -0.13 -15.79
CA LEU A 58 -2.27 0.85 -14.78
C LEU A 58 -3.19 0.84 -13.57
N GLY A 59 -4.50 0.77 -13.79
CA GLY A 59 -5.48 0.68 -12.72
C GLY A 59 -5.32 -0.58 -11.87
N GLN A 60 -5.11 -1.72 -12.51
CA GLN A 60 -4.85 -2.99 -11.83
C GLN A 60 -3.57 -2.92 -10.99
N LEU A 61 -2.49 -2.35 -11.55
CA LEU A 61 -1.23 -2.18 -10.83
C LEU A 61 -1.40 -1.32 -9.57
N PHE A 62 -2.09 -0.17 -9.68
CA PHE A 62 -2.35 0.68 -8.53
C PHE A 62 -3.23 -0.01 -7.47
N GLY A 63 -4.24 -0.77 -7.91
CA GLY A 63 -5.11 -1.53 -7.01
C GLY A 63 -4.34 -2.60 -6.24
N GLU A 64 -3.50 -3.37 -6.93
CA GLU A 64 -2.65 -4.40 -6.34
C GLU A 64 -1.69 -3.80 -5.30
N MET A 65 -1.01 -2.71 -5.64
CA MET A 65 -0.10 -2.03 -4.70
C MET A 65 -0.85 -1.49 -3.47
N SER A 66 -2.06 -0.95 -3.63
CA SER A 66 -2.90 -0.52 -2.51
C SER A 66 -3.27 -1.69 -1.61
N PHE A 67 -3.67 -2.82 -2.19
CA PHE A 67 -4.05 -4.02 -1.45
C PHE A 67 -2.87 -4.60 -0.65
N GLN A 68 -1.70 -4.74 -1.27
CA GLN A 68 -0.50 -5.23 -0.61
C GLN A 68 -0.08 -4.31 0.54
N LEU A 69 -0.05 -2.99 0.31
CA LEU A 69 0.30 -2.02 1.34
C LEU A 69 -0.69 -2.03 2.50
N ARG A 70 -1.99 -2.16 2.23
CA ARG A 70 -3.02 -2.31 3.27
C ARG A 70 -2.77 -3.53 4.14
N GLY A 71 -2.44 -4.68 3.54
CA GLY A 71 -2.10 -5.91 4.27
C GLY A 71 -0.92 -5.71 5.23
N VAL A 72 0.13 -5.00 4.78
CA VAL A 72 1.27 -4.66 5.63
C VAL A 72 0.87 -3.74 6.78
N LEU A 73 0.08 -2.69 6.52
CA LEU A 73 -0.38 -1.74 7.55
C LEU A 73 -1.27 -2.42 8.60
N GLU A 74 -2.13 -3.35 8.18
CA GLU A 74 -2.94 -4.16 9.08
C GLU A 74 -2.11 -5.08 9.98
N GLU A 75 -1.04 -5.68 9.43
CA GLU A 75 -0.15 -6.53 10.21
C GLU A 75 0.65 -5.72 11.24
N VAL A 76 1.12 -4.53 10.87
CA VAL A 76 1.75 -3.58 11.81
C VAL A 76 0.79 -3.22 12.94
N CYS A 77 -0.49 -2.94 12.63
CA CYS A 77 -1.51 -2.66 13.65
C CYS A 77 -1.75 -3.85 14.59
N ARG A 78 -1.81 -5.07 14.05
CA ARG A 78 -1.97 -6.30 14.83
C ARG A 78 -0.78 -6.55 15.76
N SER A 79 0.45 -6.39 15.24
CA SER A 79 1.68 -6.53 16.02
C SER A 79 1.74 -5.54 17.19
N LYS A 80 1.40 -4.26 16.95
CA LYS A 80 1.32 -3.23 18.01
C LYS A 80 0.32 -3.61 19.11
N ARG A 81 -0.88 -4.06 18.73
CA ARG A 81 -1.89 -4.54 19.70
C ARG A 81 -1.41 -5.75 20.50
N GLY A 82 -0.71 -6.69 19.88
CA GLY A 82 -0.13 -7.85 20.57
C GLY A 82 0.95 -7.46 21.59
N ALA A 83 1.80 -6.49 21.26
CA ALA A 83 2.81 -5.95 22.16
C ALA A 83 2.19 -5.21 23.36
N ASP A 84 1.15 -4.40 23.13
CA ASP A 84 0.45 -3.66 24.20
C ASP A 84 -0.27 -4.57 25.20
N VAL A 85 -0.75 -5.75 24.75
CA VAL A 85 -1.35 -6.77 25.62
C VAL A 85 -0.29 -7.50 26.44
N SER A 86 0.87 -7.79 25.84
CA SER A 86 1.98 -8.46 26.53
C SER A 86 2.67 -7.57 27.57
N SER A 87 2.62 -6.24 27.43
CA SER A 87 3.22 -5.29 28.38
C SER A 87 2.37 -5.05 29.64
N LYS A 88 1.15 -5.61 29.72
CA LYS A 88 0.22 -5.45 30.86
C LYS A 88 0.14 -6.70 31.76
N HIS A 89 1.07 -7.63 31.66
CA HIS A 89 1.22 -8.78 32.56
C HIS A 89 2.64 -8.83 33.14
#